data_AF-R7TTY3-F1
#
_entry.id   AF-R7TTY3-F1
#
_cell.length_a   1.000
_cell.length_b   1.000
_cell.length_c   1.000
_cell.angle_alpha   90.00
_cell.angle_beta   90.00
_cell.angle_gamma   90.00
#
_symmetry.space_group_name_H-M   'P 1'
#
loop_
_entity.id
_entity.type
_entity.pdbx_description
1 polymer ?
#
loop_
_entity_poly.entity_id
_entity_poly.type
_entity_poly.pdbx_seq_one_letter_code
_entity_poly.pdbx_strand_id
1 'polypeptide(L)'
;MLFKVGIETPVDSDTAYSIIIPALCNDQYTTVSAADTFEEIVPMAREVGLLMMEEMALSGDLDRDAINLANQQDYRKNPEYADFDQWIEVDIEY
;
A
#
# COMPACT_ATOMS: atom_id res chain seq x y z
N MET A 1 1.18 8.10 9.70
CA MET A 1 -0.24 7.95 9.29
C MET A 1 -0.48 6.46 9.20
N LEU A 2 -1.59 5.99 9.75
CA LEU A 2 -1.92 4.56 9.75
C LEU A 2 -2.59 4.18 8.43
N PHE A 3 -1.93 3.33 7.65
CA PHE A 3 -2.40 2.87 6.35
C PHE A 3 -2.90 1.43 6.39
N LYS A 4 -3.96 1.15 5.63
CA LYS A 4 -4.37 -0.22 5.33
C LYS A 4 -3.52 -0.74 4.18
N VAL A 5 -2.78 -1.82 4.43
CA VAL A 5 -1.91 -2.48 3.47
C VAL A 5 -2.53 -3.80 3.06
N GLY A 6 -2.74 -4.00 1.77
CA GLY A 6 -3.16 -5.26 1.19
C GLY A 6 -1.94 -6.11 0.86
N ILE A 7 -2.03 -7.41 1.13
CA ILE A 7 -0.98 -8.39 0.87
C ILE A 7 -1.60 -9.52 0.04
N GLU A 8 -0.98 -9.84 -1.10
CA GLU A 8 -1.25 -11.05 -1.87
C GLU A 8 -0.23 -12.11 -1.43
N THR A 9 -0.72 -13.25 -0.93
CA THR A 9 0.15 -14.34 -0.51
C THR A 9 0.72 -15.05 -1.75
N PRO A 10 2.02 -15.39 -1.77
CA PRO A 10 2.60 -16.09 -2.91
C PRO A 10 1.96 -17.47 -3.11
N VAL A 11 1.76 -17.84 -4.37
CA VAL A 11 1.13 -19.12 -4.76
C VAL A 11 2.10 -20.31 -4.71
N ASP A 12 3.41 -20.04 -4.67
CA ASP A 12 4.48 -21.02 -4.59
C ASP A 12 5.75 -20.41 -3.94
N SER A 13 6.83 -21.19 -3.87
CA SER A 13 8.11 -20.75 -3.27
C SER A 13 8.93 -19.80 -4.14
N ASP A 14 8.56 -19.63 -5.41
CA ASP A 14 9.30 -18.82 -6.38
C ASP A 14 8.62 -17.46 -6.62
N THR A 15 7.45 -17.25 -6.02
CA THR A 15 6.67 -16.01 -6.08
C THR A 15 6.85 -15.22 -4.78
N ALA A 16 7.00 -13.90 -4.90
CA ALA A 16 7.08 -12.99 -3.75
C ALA A 16 5.68 -12.60 -3.25
N TYR A 17 5.60 -12.07 -2.02
CA TYR A 17 4.39 -11.39 -1.55
C TYR A 17 4.18 -10.10 -2.36
N SER A 18 2.96 -9.83 -2.82
CA SER A 18 2.61 -8.52 -3.41
C SER A 18 2.06 -7.60 -2.32
N ILE A 19 2.42 -6.32 -2.37
CA ILE A 19 2.07 -5.31 -1.36
C ILE A 19 1.42 -4.11 -2.06
N ILE A 20 0.29 -3.65 -1.54
CA ILE A 20 -0.43 -2.46 -2.02
C ILE A 20 -0.86 -1.56 -0.87
N ILE A 21 -0.85 -0.25 -1.11
CA ILE A 21 -1.42 0.77 -0.21
C ILE A 21 -2.51 1.55 -0.97
N PRO A 22 -3.76 1.07 -0.97
CA PRO A 22 -4.83 1.60 -1.82
C PRO A 22 -5.11 3.09 -1.62
N ALA A 23 -4.94 3.61 -0.40
CA ALA A 23 -5.18 5.02 -0.11
C ALA A 23 -4.17 5.98 -0.77
N LEU A 24 -3.06 5.45 -1.30
CA LEU A 24 -2.06 6.18 -2.08
C LEU A 24 -2.21 5.92 -3.59
N CYS A 25 -3.24 5.17 -4.01
CA CYS A 25 -3.51 4.87 -5.40
C CYS A 25 -4.58 5.81 -5.97
N ASN A 26 -4.33 6.35 -7.16
CA ASN A 26 -5.28 7.15 -7.93
C ASN A 26 -4.90 7.10 -9.42
N ASP A 27 -5.50 7.96 -10.25
CA ASP A 27 -5.25 7.97 -11.72
C ASP A 27 -3.78 8.21 -12.10
N GLN A 28 -2.96 8.76 -11.20
CA GLN A 28 -1.56 9.13 -11.45
C GLN A 28 -0.55 8.28 -10.66
N TYR A 29 -0.97 7.71 -9.54
CA TYR A 29 -0.07 7.09 -8.56
C TYR A 29 -0.54 5.68 -8.18
N THR A 30 0.43 4.78 -7.93
CA THR A 30 0.18 3.42 -7.43
C THR A 30 1.32 2.97 -6.53
N THR A 31 1.05 2.09 -5.57
CA THR A 31 2.03 1.61 -4.58
C THR A 31 2.25 0.11 -4.69
N VAL A 32 2.71 -0.36 -5.84
CA VAL A 32 3.07 -1.78 -6.01
C VAL A 32 4.47 -2.02 -5.47
N SER A 33 4.57 -2.88 -4.46
CA SER A 33 5.84 -3.37 -3.92
C SER A 33 5.78 -4.89 -3.73
N ALA A 34 6.93 -5.51 -3.46
CA ALA A 34 7.01 -6.94 -3.20
C ALA A 34 7.97 -7.24 -2.05
N ALA A 35 7.74 -8.38 -1.38
CA ALA A 35 8.63 -8.88 -0.33
C ALA A 35 8.93 -10.36 -0.58
N ASP A 36 10.20 -10.76 -0.51
CA ASP A 36 10.61 -12.17 -0.70
C ASP A 36 10.29 -13.02 0.53
N THR A 37 10.24 -12.40 1.71
CA THR A 37 9.95 -13.05 2.99
C THR A 37 8.84 -12.34 3.75
N PHE A 38 8.21 -13.06 4.69
CA PHE A 38 7.13 -12.51 5.51
C PHE A 38 7.62 -11.34 6.39
N GLU A 39 8.86 -11.44 6.88
CA GLU A 39 9.50 -10.42 7.72
C GLU A 39 9.76 -9.10 6.98
N GLU A 40 9.85 -9.14 5.65
CA GLU A 40 10.11 -7.97 4.80
C GLU A 40 8.84 -7.18 4.45
N ILE A 41 7.64 -7.74 4.65
CA ILE A 41 6.38 -7.10 4.27
C ILE A 41 6.23 -5.69 4.86
N VAL A 42 6.42 -5.56 6.18
CA VAL A 42 6.24 -4.26 6.86
C VAL A 42 7.34 -3.25 6.47
N PRO A 43 8.64 -3.62 6.43
CA PRO A 43 9.68 -2.78 5.86
C PRO A 43 9.35 -2.27 4.44
N MET A 44 8.96 -3.17 3.54
CA MET A 44 8.68 -2.84 2.14
C MET A 44 7.44 -1.95 2.00
N ALA A 45 6.40 -2.18 2.81
CA ALA A 45 5.22 -1.30 2.84
C ALA A 45 5.57 0.12 3.31
N ARG A 46 6.44 0.26 4.33
CA ARG A 46 6.89 1.57 4.79
C ARG A 46 7.70 2.30 3.73
N GLU A 47 8.62 1.60 3.08
CA GLU A 47 9.47 2.17 2.03
C GLU A 47 8.63 2.69 0.86
N VAL A 48 7.76 1.85 0.28
CA VAL A 48 6.95 2.25 -0.88
C VAL A 48 5.95 3.35 -0.52
N GLY A 49 5.38 3.31 0.68
CA GLY A 49 4.45 4.33 1.15
C GLY A 49 5.13 5.69 1.35
N LEU A 50 6.32 5.71 1.96
CA LEU A 50 7.13 6.92 2.11
C LEU A 50 7.51 7.49 0.75
N LEU A 51 8.09 6.66 -0.13
CA LEU A 51 8.52 7.06 -1.47
C LEU A 51 7.37 7.68 -2.28
N MET A 52 6.18 7.08 -2.19
CA MET A 52 5.01 7.59 -2.91
C MET A 52 4.54 8.95 -2.37
N MET A 53 4.50 9.12 -1.05
CA MET A 53 4.14 10.42 -0.47
C MET A 53 5.20 11.49 -0.78
N GLU A 54 6.49 11.13 -0.85
CA GLU A 54 7.58 12.01 -1.29
C GLU A 54 7.36 12.47 -2.73
N GLU A 55 7.06 11.54 -3.63
CA GLU A 55 6.79 11.82 -5.05
C GLU A 55 5.56 12.73 -5.24
N MET A 56 4.47 12.44 -4.54
CA MET A 56 3.27 13.30 -4.55
C MET A 56 3.59 14.71 -4.05
N ALA A 57 4.42 14.85 -3.01
CA ALA A 57 4.78 16.17 -2.48
C ALA A 57 5.69 16.96 -3.41
N LEU A 58 6.65 16.29 -4.05
CA LEU A 58 7.53 16.90 -5.05
C LEU A 58 6.74 17.39 -6.27
N SER A 59 5.68 16.67 -6.62
CA SER A 59 4.76 17.03 -7.72
C SER A 59 3.74 18.12 -7.33
N GLY A 60 3.55 18.37 -6.02
CA GLY A 60 2.55 19.31 -5.51
C GLY A 60 1.15 18.71 -5.35
N ASP A 61 1.01 17.39 -5.47
CA ASP A 61 -0.25 16.63 -5.48
C ASP A 61 -0.56 15.94 -4.15
N LEU A 62 0.31 16.09 -3.13
CA LEU A 62 0.09 15.51 -1.80
C LEU A 62 -1.09 16.19 -1.07
N ASP A 63 -2.27 15.57 -1.16
CA ASP A 63 -3.46 15.94 -0.38
C ASP A 63 -3.66 14.96 0.79
N ARG A 64 -3.27 15.38 1.99
CA ARG A 64 -3.37 14.56 3.21
C ARG A 64 -4.81 14.31 3.64
N ASP A 65 -5.74 15.23 3.35
CA ASP A 65 -7.14 15.06 3.74
C ASP A 65 -7.83 14.03 2.83
N ALA A 66 -7.53 14.08 1.53
CA ALA A 66 -7.97 13.06 0.58
C ALA A 66 -7.41 11.67 0.94
N ILE A 67 -6.11 11.57 1.25
CA ILE A 67 -5.47 10.30 1.67
C ILE A 67 -6.10 9.77 2.97
N ASN A 68 -6.36 10.64 3.95
CA ASN A 68 -7.03 10.25 5.19
C ASN A 68 -8.45 9.72 4.95
N LEU A 69 -9.21 10.37 4.06
CA LEU A 69 -10.55 9.91 3.68
C LEU A 69 -10.48 8.56 2.96
N ALA A 70 -9.53 8.38 2.06
CA ALA A 70 -9.29 7.12 1.37
C ALA A 70 -8.91 6.00 2.37
N ASN A 71 -8.08 6.26 3.37
CA ASN A 71 -7.69 5.28 4.39
C ASN A 71 -8.87 4.74 5.22
N GLN A 72 -9.98 5.49 5.32
CA GLN A 72 -11.17 5.04 6.05
C GLN A 72 -11.98 3.98 5.29
N GLN A 73 -11.75 3.80 3.98
CA GLN A 73 -12.47 2.82 3.17
C GLN A 73 -12.14 1.36 3.53
N ASP A 74 -13.08 0.45 3.28
CA ASP A 74 -12.89 -0.99 3.45
C ASP A 74 -12.53 -1.66 2.11
N TYR A 75 -11.24 -1.65 1.78
CA TYR A 75 -10.72 -2.16 0.52
C TYR A 75 -10.86 -3.68 0.34
N ARG A 76 -11.06 -4.44 1.43
CA ARG A 76 -11.33 -5.89 1.42
C ARG A 76 -12.53 -6.31 0.58
N LYS A 77 -13.45 -5.37 0.32
CA LYS A 77 -14.67 -5.61 -0.46
C LYS A 77 -14.63 -5.00 -1.86
N ASN A 78 -13.55 -4.28 -2.20
CA ASN A 78 -13.40 -3.69 -3.52
C ASN A 78 -12.93 -4.78 -4.50
N PRO A 79 -13.67 -5.08 -5.58
CA PRO A 79 -13.26 -6.06 -6.59
C PRO A 79 -11.90 -5.77 -7.24
N GLU A 80 -11.46 -4.51 -7.25
CA GLU A 80 -10.13 -4.12 -7.74
C GLU A 80 -8.99 -4.73 -6.92
N TYR A 81 -9.21 -4.99 -5.63
CA TYR A 81 -8.22 -5.55 -4.72
C TYR A 81 -8.55 -7.00 -4.34
N ALA A 82 -9.27 -7.72 -5.21
CA ALA A 82 -9.72 -9.09 -4.95
C ALA A 82 -8.57 -10.10 -4.76
N ASP A 83 -7.39 -9.82 -5.34
CA ASP A 83 -6.20 -10.67 -5.24
C ASP A 83 -5.50 -10.53 -3.87
N PHE A 84 -5.75 -9.46 -3.12
CA PHE A 84 -5.14 -9.22 -1.81
C PHE A 84 -5.92 -9.93 -0.69
N ASP A 85 -5.41 -11.10 -0.29
CA ASP A 85 -6.04 -12.02 0.66
C ASP A 85 -5.78 -11.68 2.15
N GLN A 86 -4.78 -10.85 2.42
CA GLN A 86 -4.40 -10.42 3.77
C GLN A 86 -4.36 -8.90 3.89
N TRP A 87 -4.70 -8.40 5.09
CA TRP A 87 -4.79 -6.96 5.35
C TRP A 87 -4.23 -6.62 6.73
N ILE A 88 -3.29 -5.68 6.77
CA ILE A 88 -2.67 -5.18 8.00
C ILE A 88 -2.74 -3.66 8.07
N GLU A 89 -2.53 -3.11 9.27
CA GLU A 89 -2.38 -1.68 9.48
C GLU A 89 -0.90 -1.37 9.74
N VAL A 90 -0.32 -0.47 8.94
CA VAL A 90 1.08 -0.06 9.05
C VAL A 90 1.15 1.44 9.26
N ASP A 91 1.81 1.86 10.33
CA ASP A 91 2.11 3.28 10.53
C ASP A 91 3.34 3.67 9.70
N ILE A 92 3.14 4.68 8.86
CA ILE A 92 4.13 5.25 7.95
C ILE A 92 4.26 6.74 8.27
N GLU A 93 5.42 7.16 8.74
CA GLU A 93 5.73 8.55 9.03
C GLU A 93 6.15 9.27 7.75
N TYR A 94 5.55 10.43 7.50
CA TYR A 94 5.84 11.33 6.37
C TYR A 94 5.70 12.77 6.85
#